data_AF-A0A5J6WMN8-F1
#
_entry.id   AF-A0A5J6WMN8-F1
#
_cell.length_a   1.000
_cell.length_b   1.000
_cell.length_c   1.000
_cell.angle_alpha   90.00
_cell.angle_beta   90.00
_cell.angle_gamma   90.00
#
_symmetry.space_group_name_H-M   'P 1'
#
loop_
_entity.id
_entity.type
_entity.pdbx_description
1 polymer ?
#
loop_
_entity_poly.entity_id
_entity_poly.type
_entity_poly.pdbx_seq_one_letter_code
_entity_poly.pdbx_strand_id
1 'polypeptide(L)' 'MTNQHAHGEEGHVHGPGCSHHHAQAPIVREGAKVGRNDPCSCNSGKKFKKCCGK' A
#
# COMPACT_ATOMS: atom_id res chain seq x y z
N MET A 1 16.68 -0.23 32.72
CA MET A 1 15.68 -1.31 32.58
C MET A 1 14.32 -0.65 32.84
N THR A 2 13.40 -0.45 31.90
CA THR A 2 12.80 -1.43 31.00
C THR A 2 12.35 -0.75 29.70
N ASN A 3 13.01 -1.06 28.59
CA ASN A 3 12.61 -0.60 27.27
C ASN A 3 11.51 -1.56 26.78
N GLN A 4 10.24 -1.14 26.90
CA GLN A 4 9.10 -1.96 26.49
C GLN A 4 8.37 -1.29 25.33
N HIS A 5 8.67 -1.78 24.13
CA HIS A 5 7.71 -1.79 23.03
C HIS A 5 7.97 -3.04 22.20
N ALA A 6 7.15 -4.07 22.45
CA ALA A 6 7.05 -5.28 21.67
C ALA A 6 5.72 -5.23 20.92
N HIS A 7 5.77 -5.22 19.59
CA HIS A 7 4.59 -5.37 18.74
C HIS A 7 4.34 -6.87 18.55
N GLY A 8 3.49 -7.44 19.42
CA GLY A 8 2.97 -8.79 19.32
C GLY A 8 1.76 -8.89 18.39
N GLU A 9 1.57 -10.09 17.87
CA GLU A 9 0.77 -10.56 16.73
C GLU A 9 -0.77 -10.49 16.81
N GLU A 10 -1.39 -9.62 17.61
CA GLU A 10 -2.84 -9.58 17.81
C GLU A 10 -3.54 -8.37 17.16
N GLY A 11 -4.51 -8.66 16.28
CA GLY A 11 -5.16 -7.70 15.40
C GLY A 11 -5.83 -6.52 16.13
N HIS A 12 -5.67 -5.34 15.54
CA HIS A 12 -6.32 -4.10 15.99
C HIS A 12 -7.85 -4.26 16.06
N VAL A 13 -8.42 -4.21 17.27
CA VAL A 13 -9.88 -4.18 17.51
C VAL A 13 -10.38 -2.73 17.47
N HIS A 14 -11.30 -2.45 16.54
CA HIS A 14 -11.91 -1.13 16.37
C HIS A 14 -13.00 -0.93 17.44
N GLY A 15 -12.70 -0.19 18.51
CA GLY A 15 -13.68 0.19 19.55
C GLY A 15 -14.69 1.26 19.06
N PRO A 16 -15.86 1.39 19.70
CA PRO A 16 -16.83 2.43 19.34
C PRO A 16 -16.22 3.82 19.61
N GLY A 17 -15.93 4.57 18.53
CA GLY A 17 -15.30 5.90 18.59
C GLY A 17 -13.95 6.03 17.88
N CYS A 18 -13.44 4.97 17.24
CA CYS A 18 -12.21 5.07 16.45
C CYS A 18 -12.48 5.67 15.05
N SER A 19 -12.22 6.97 14.89
CA SER A 19 -12.38 7.70 13.62
C SER A 19 -11.23 7.45 12.64
N HIS A 20 -10.96 6.18 12.30
CA HIS A 20 -9.95 5.82 11.28
C HIS A 20 -10.49 5.87 9.84
N HIS A 21 -11.81 6.06 9.68
CA HIS A 21 -12.43 6.18 8.36
C HIS A 21 -12.57 7.65 7.96
N HIS A 22 -11.43 8.27 7.62
CA HIS A 22 -11.47 9.46 6.80
C HIS A 22 -11.91 9.04 5.39
N ALA A 23 -13.19 9.25 5.08
CA ALA A 23 -13.75 8.98 3.76
C ALA A 23 -13.16 9.94 2.73
N GLN A 24 -11.98 9.60 2.20
CA GLN A 24 -11.42 10.28 1.05
C GLN A 24 -12.11 9.75 -0.22
N ALA A 25 -12.51 10.66 -1.09
CA ALA A 25 -13.05 10.28 -2.39
C ALA A 25 -11.98 9.50 -3.19
N PRO A 26 -12.35 8.43 -3.90
CA PRO A 26 -11.39 7.65 -4.67
C PRO A 26 -10.81 8.48 -5.82
N ILE A 27 -9.49 8.52 -5.92
CA ILE A 27 -8.81 9.17 -7.04
C ILE A 27 -8.95 8.28 -8.27
N VAL A 28 -9.64 8.78 -9.30
CA VAL A 28 -9.71 8.13 -10.61
C VAL A 28 -8.44 8.47 -11.38
N ARG A 29 -7.75 7.44 -11.88
CA ARG A 29 -6.58 7.64 -12.75
C ARG A 29 -7.07 7.90 -14.17
N GLU A 30 -6.48 8.89 -14.83
CA GLU A 30 -6.80 9.22 -16.24
C GLU A 30 -6.26 8.18 -17.24
N GLY A 31 -5.26 7.39 -16.82
CA GLY A 31 -4.57 6.43 -17.68
C GLY A 31 -4.88 4.95 -17.39
N ALA A 32 -4.59 4.10 -18.38
CA ALA A 32 -4.69 2.64 -18.24
C ALA A 32 -3.82 2.11 -17.09
N LYS A 33 -4.34 1.12 -16.36
CA LYS A 33 -3.59 0.45 -15.30
C LYS A 33 -2.44 -0.35 -15.91
N VAL A 34 -1.20 0.04 -15.62
CA VAL A 34 -0.01 -0.76 -15.98
C VAL A 34 -0.10 -2.11 -15.28
N GLY A 35 -0.16 -3.17 -16.08
CA GLY A 35 -0.25 -4.53 -15.58
C GLY A 35 1.05 -4.96 -14.89
N ARG A 36 0.96 -5.84 -13.89
CA ARG A 36 2.13 -6.36 -13.14
C ARG A 36 3.21 -6.97 -14.03
N ASN A 37 2.82 -7.57 -15.16
CA ASN A 37 3.74 -8.19 -16.12
C ASN A 37 4.11 -7.29 -17.32
N ASP A 38 3.50 -6.11 -17.44
CA ASP A 38 3.71 -5.15 -18.52
C ASP A 38 5.14 -4.55 -18.46
N PRO A 39 5.74 -4.10 -19.57
CA PRO A 39 6.96 -3.31 -19.54
C PRO A 39 6.87 -2.12 -18.57
N CYS A 40 7.92 -1.88 -17.80
CA CYS A 40 7.99 -0.73 -16.92
C CYS A 40 8.11 0.57 -17.75
N SER A 41 7.25 1.56 -17.46
CA SER A 41 7.30 2.90 -18.04
C SER A 41 8.57 3.70 -17.69
N CYS A 42 9.40 3.17 -16.79
CA CYS A 42 10.67 3.74 -16.35
C CYS A 42 11.85 3.49 -17.30
N ASN A 43 11.60 2.98 -18.52
CA ASN A 43 12.62 2.65 -19.54
C ASN A 43 13.67 1.59 -19.13
N SER A 44 13.47 0.84 -18.04
CA SER A 44 14.46 -0.15 -17.59
C SER A 44 14.45 -1.46 -18.40
N GLY A 45 13.51 -1.61 -19.35
CA GLY A 45 13.29 -2.85 -20.12
C GLY A 45 12.77 -4.03 -19.29
N LYS A 46 12.56 -3.87 -17.97
CA LYS A 46 12.08 -4.92 -17.07
C LYS A 46 10.55 -4.87 -16.95
N LYS A 47 9.94 -6.02 -16.64
CA LYS A 47 8.51 -6.10 -16.27
C LYS A 47 8.25 -5.23 -15.03
N PHE A 48 7.08 -4.58 -14.98
CA PHE A 48 6.68 -3.66 -13.90
C PHE A 48 6.93 -4.26 -12.51
N LYS A 49 6.53 -5.52 -12.27
CA LYS A 49 6.75 -6.24 -10.99
C LYS A 49 8.19 -6.46 -10.55
N LYS A 50 9.15 -6.33 -11.46
CA LYS A 50 10.58 -6.49 -11.17
C LYS A 50 11.31 -5.13 -11.18
N CYS A 51 10.58 -4.04 -11.40
CA CYS A 51 11.12 -2.69 -11.44
C CYS A 51 10.37 -1.77 -10.47
N CYS A 52 9.40 -0.98 -10.94
CA CYS A 52 8.66 -0.03 -10.11
C CYS A 52 7.54 -0.64 -9.27
N GLY A 53 7.08 -1.85 -9.60
CA GLY A 53 6.01 -2.57 -8.88
C GLY A 53 6.55 -3.67 -7.97
N LYS A 54 7.77 -3.49 -7.46
CA LYS A 54 8.43 -4.39 -6.51
C LYS A 54 7.83 -4.22 -5.12
#